data_AF-A0A9P5SNP6-F1
#
_entry.id   AF-A0A9P5SNP6-F1
#
_cell.length_a   1.000
_cell.length_b   1.000
_cell.length_c   1.000
_cell.angle_alpha   90.00
_cell.angle_beta   90.00
_cell.angle_gamma   90.00
#
_symmetry.space_group_name_H-M   'P 1'
#
loop_
_entity.id
_entity.type
_entity.pdbx_description
1 polymer ?
#
loop_
_entity_poly.entity_id
_entity_poly.type
_entity_poly.pdbx_seq_one_letter_code
_entity_poly.pdbx_strand_id
1 'polypeptide(L)'
;MARGELNQALTKAEKAEVFRAMQAEIRGSGHWYRCPNGHSYVIGECGMAMEQSRCPECGESVGGGHHALLRSNRRDEEMEALYRRP
;
A
#
# COMPACT_ATOMS: atom_id res chain seq x y z
N MET A 1 38.26 -16.23 -15.38
CA MET A 1 37.19 -15.82 -14.44
C MET A 1 36.26 -14.89 -15.22
N ALA A 2 35.12 -15.41 -15.70
CA ALA A 2 34.16 -14.65 -16.51
C ALA A 2 33.42 -13.66 -15.59
N ARG A 3 33.67 -12.37 -15.78
CA ARG A 3 33.02 -11.28 -15.04
C ARG A 3 31.59 -11.14 -15.57
N GLY A 4 30.64 -11.20 -14.65
CA GLY A 4 29.21 -11.35 -14.89
C GLY A 4 28.62 -10.36 -15.88
N GLU A 5 28.06 -10.93 -16.95
CA GLU A 5 27.08 -10.29 -17.82
C GLU A 5 25.70 -10.49 -17.18
N LEU A 6 25.31 -9.64 -16.23
CA LEU A 6 23.95 -9.59 -15.69
C LEU A 6 23.23 -8.31 -16.13
N ASN A 7 23.34 -7.97 -17.42
CA ASN A 7 22.58 -6.87 -18.02
C ASN A 7 21.83 -7.35 -19.27
N GLN A 8 21.16 -8.50 -19.15
CA GLN A 8 20.24 -8.96 -20.17
C GLN A 8 18.87 -8.32 -19.97
N ALA A 9 18.32 -7.74 -21.04
CA ALA A 9 16.96 -7.24 -21.06
C ALA A 9 16.00 -8.43 -20.93
N LEU A 10 15.51 -8.66 -19.71
CA LEU A 10 14.54 -9.72 -19.41
C LEU A 10 13.36 -9.64 -20.40
N THR A 11 13.02 -10.78 -20.98
CA THR A 11 11.89 -10.92 -21.88
C THR A 11 10.57 -10.70 -21.11
N LYS A 12 9.47 -10.43 -21.83
CA LYS A 12 8.15 -10.22 -21.21
C LYS A 12 7.69 -11.45 -20.39
N ALA A 13 8.07 -12.66 -20.81
CA ALA A 13 7.68 -13.90 -20.14
C ALA A 13 8.41 -14.07 -18.79
N GLU A 14 9.72 -13.82 -18.75
CA GLU A 14 10.52 -13.92 -17.52
C GLU A 14 10.07 -12.89 -16.47
N LYS A 15 9.76 -11.67 -16.89
CA LYS A 15 9.19 -10.64 -15.99
C LYS A 15 7.83 -11.06 -15.42
N ALA A 16 7.00 -11.71 -16.23
CA ALA A 16 5.69 -12.20 -15.78
C ALA A 16 5.81 -13.36 -14.77
N GLU A 17 6.85 -14.20 -14.89
CA GLU A 17 7.13 -15.26 -13.91
C GLU A 17 7.57 -14.70 -12.56
N VAL A 18 8.52 -13.76 -12.56
CA VAL A 18 8.94 -13.07 -11.34
C VAL A 18 7.76 -12.36 -10.69
N PHE A 19 6.94 -11.65 -11.48
CA PHE A 19 5.74 -10.99 -10.97
C PHE A 19 4.73 -11.96 -10.36
N ARG A 20 4.47 -13.12 -10.99
CA ARG A 20 3.60 -14.17 -10.44
C ARG A 20 4.14 -14.73 -9.11
N ALA A 21 5.45 -14.97 -9.04
CA ALA A 21 6.10 -15.48 -7.82
C ALA A 21 6.05 -14.46 -6.67
N MET A 22 6.26 -13.17 -6.96
CA MET A 22 6.21 -12.09 -5.96
C MET A 22 4.79 -11.71 -5.55
N GLN A 23 3.79 -11.97 -6.40
CA GLN A 23 2.39 -11.63 -6.13
C GLN A 23 1.81 -12.35 -4.91
N ALA A 24 2.33 -13.53 -4.57
CA ALA A 24 1.92 -14.29 -3.38
C ALA A 24 2.41 -13.66 -2.06
N GLU A 25 3.53 -12.93 -2.13
CA GLU A 25 4.20 -12.31 -0.98
C GLU A 25 3.73 -10.87 -0.74
N ILE A 26 3.39 -10.13 -1.81
CA ILE A 26 2.78 -8.79 -1.70
C ILE A 26 1.26 -8.95 -1.56
N ARG A 27 0.83 -9.44 -0.40
CA ARG A 27 -0.59 -9.54 -0.04
C ARG A 27 -1.11 -8.15 0.32
N GLY A 28 -1.46 -7.35 -0.68
CA GLY A 28 -1.97 -6.00 -0.47
C GLY A 28 -3.38 -5.98 0.12
N SER A 29 -3.55 -6.27 1.41
CA SER A 29 -4.75 -5.92 2.18
C SER A 29 -4.73 -4.45 2.61
N GLY A 30 -4.03 -3.60 1.85
CA GLY A 30 -3.90 -2.19 2.18
C GLY A 30 -5.23 -1.49 1.94
N HIS A 31 -5.84 -0.96 3.00
CA HIS A 31 -7.06 -0.18 2.88
C HIS A 31 -6.72 1.30 2.73
N TRP A 32 -7.56 2.00 1.97
CA TRP A 32 -7.46 3.43 1.78
C TRP A 32 -8.25 4.16 2.85
N TYR A 33 -7.68 5.25 3.35
CA TYR A 33 -8.23 6.10 4.39
C TYR A 33 -8.07 7.56 4.01
N ARG A 34 -8.85 8.41 4.66
CA ARG A 34 -8.88 9.85 4.42
C ARG A 34 -8.75 10.60 5.73
N CYS A 35 -7.88 11.61 5.74
CA CYS A 35 -7.69 12.47 6.90
C CYS A 35 -8.87 13.42 7.10
N PRO A 36 -8.97 14.12 8.25
CA PRO A 36 -10.08 15.04 8.54
C PRO A 36 -10.19 16.18 7.50
N ASN A 37 -9.04 16.59 6.96
CA ASN A 37 -8.92 17.62 5.92
C ASN A 37 -9.12 17.08 4.49
N GLY A 38 -9.33 15.78 4.30
CA GLY A 38 -9.67 15.20 3.00
C GLY A 38 -8.53 14.54 2.22
N HIS A 39 -7.30 14.50 2.74
CA HIS A 39 -6.16 13.85 2.07
C HIS A 39 -6.21 12.32 2.22
N SER A 40 -6.06 11.61 1.11
CA SER A 40 -6.09 10.14 1.06
C SER A 40 -4.73 9.54 1.43
N TYR A 41 -4.72 8.48 2.23
CA TYR A 41 -3.53 7.72 2.60
C TYR A 41 -3.84 6.23 2.68
N VAL A 42 -2.81 5.39 2.62
CA VAL A 42 -2.94 3.92 2.66
C VAL A 42 -2.31 3.36 3.93
N ILE A 43 -2.96 2.37 4.54
CA ILE A 43 -2.37 1.57 5.62
C ILE A 43 -2.07 0.19 5.04
N GLY A 44 -0.78 -0.06 4.74
CA GLY A 44 -0.34 -1.23 3.97
C GLY A 44 -0.21 -2.52 4.77
N GLU A 45 0.14 -2.44 6.06
CA GLU A 45 0.40 -3.62 6.91
C GLU A 45 -0.87 -3.99 7.71
N CYS A 46 -1.25 -5.27 7.71
CA CYS A 46 -2.44 -5.84 8.38
C CYS A 46 -3.83 -5.32 7.92
N GLY A 47 -3.88 -4.27 7.09
CA GLY A 47 -5.13 -3.70 6.59
C GLY A 47 -5.98 -2.91 7.60
N MET A 48 -5.47 -2.66 8.81
CA MET A 48 -6.14 -1.79 9.78
C MET A 48 -5.13 -0.92 10.54
N ALA A 49 -5.62 0.18 11.11
CA ALA A 49 -4.79 1.14 11.81
C ALA A 49 -4.17 0.57 13.10
N MET A 50 -2.86 0.40 13.09
CA MET A 50 -2.07 -0.08 14.23
C MET A 50 -1.17 1.00 14.83
N GLU A 51 -0.85 2.02 14.05
CA GLU A 51 -0.02 3.15 14.45
C GLU A 51 -0.66 4.48 14.05
N GLN A 52 -0.41 5.50 14.88
CA GLN A 52 -0.79 6.87 14.59
C GLN A 52 0.40 7.58 13.96
N SER A 53 0.16 8.25 12.84
CA SER A 53 1.14 9.07 12.13
C SER A 53 0.56 10.45 11.85
N ARG A 54 1.32 11.29 11.15
CA ARG A 54 0.88 12.62 10.71
C ARG A 54 0.67 12.64 9.21
N CYS A 55 -0.40 13.30 8.78
CA CYS A 55 -0.63 13.57 7.37
C CYS A 55 0.54 14.40 6.83
N PRO A 56 1.22 13.99 5.75
CA PRO A 56 2.34 14.74 5.18
C PRO A 56 1.90 16.08 4.57
N GLU A 57 0.62 16.24 4.24
CA GLU A 57 0.08 17.46 3.61
C GLU A 57 -0.41 18.49 4.63
N CYS A 58 -1.13 18.08 5.67
CA CYS A 58 -1.73 19.01 6.64
C CYS A 58 -1.25 18.82 8.09
N GLY A 59 -0.44 17.80 8.38
CA GLY A 59 0.09 17.54 9.73
C GLY A 59 -0.91 16.96 10.73
N GLU A 60 -2.17 16.76 10.33
CA GLU A 60 -3.21 16.15 11.15
C GLU A 60 -2.91 14.70 11.55
N SER A 61 -3.50 14.26 12.66
CA SER A 61 -3.31 12.90 13.16
C SER A 61 -4.05 11.88 12.27
N VAL A 62 -3.29 11.00 11.61
CA VAL A 62 -3.78 9.94 10.71
C VAL A 62 -3.49 8.56 11.29
N GLY A 63 -4.22 7.53 10.86
CA GLY A 63 -4.09 6.17 11.41
C GLY A 63 -4.92 5.98 12.67
N GLY A 64 -4.34 5.30 13.67
CA GLY A 64 -5.07 4.78 14.82
C GLY A 64 -4.26 3.74 15.60
N GLY A 65 -4.91 2.97 16.45
CA GLY A 65 -4.23 1.96 17.27
C GLY A 65 -5.17 0.81 17.62
N HIS A 66 -4.61 -0.36 17.92
CA HIS A 66 -5.38 -1.57 18.24
C HIS A 66 -6.42 -1.92 17.15
N HIS A 67 -6.04 -1.81 15.88
CA HIS A 67 -6.93 -2.00 14.71
C HIS A 67 -8.11 -1.00 14.66
N ALA A 68 -8.13 0.02 15.51
CA ALA A 68 -9.14 1.06 15.53
C ALA A 68 -8.60 2.34 14.89
N LEU A 69 -9.28 2.81 13.85
CA LEU A 69 -9.01 4.09 13.23
C LEU A 69 -9.39 5.23 14.19
N LEU A 70 -8.62 6.32 14.20
CA LEU A 70 -9.04 7.54 14.89
C LEU A 70 -10.39 8.01 14.35
N ARG A 71 -11.28 8.45 15.24
CA ARG A 71 -12.64 8.92 14.89
C ARG A 71 -12.66 10.07 13.88
N SER A 72 -11.56 10.84 13.81
CA SER A 72 -11.39 11.97 12.90
C SER A 72 -11.02 11.53 11.48
N ASN A 73 -10.51 10.31 11.31
CA ASN A 73 -10.21 9.71 10.02
C ASN A 73 -11.39 8.85 9.56
N ARG A 74 -11.48 8.62 8.25
CA ARG A 74 -12.49 7.73 7.66
C ARG A 74 -11.87 6.83 6.60
N ARG A 75 -12.54 5.73 6.24
CA ARG A 75 -12.14 4.95 5.05
C ARG A 75 -12.42 5.75 3.78
N ASP A 76 -11.53 5.62 2.82
CA ASP A 76 -11.68 6.21 1.50
C ASP A 76 -12.21 5.15 0.55
N GLU A 77 -13.53 4.92 0.59
CA GLU A 77 -14.19 3.87 -0.19
C GLU A 77 -14.06 4.08 -1.70
N GLU A 78 -13.90 5.33 -2.13
CA GLU A 78 -13.69 5.71 -3.53
C GLU A 78 -12.32 5.24 -4.02
N MET A 79 -11.25 5.59 -3.28
CA MET A 79 -9.91 5.09 -3.58
C MET A 79 -9.83 3.57 -3.41
N GLU A 80 -10.52 3.02 -2.41
CA GLU A 80 -10.58 1.59 -2.21
C GLU A 80 -11.24 0.88 -3.41
N ALA A 81 -12.35 1.39 -3.95
CA ALA A 81 -12.98 0.84 -5.14
C ALA A 81 -12.11 0.96 -6.41
N LEU A 82 -11.36 2.06 -6.55
CA LEU A 82 -10.45 2.29 -7.69
C LEU A 82 -9.24 1.35 -7.69
N TYR A 83 -8.70 1.02 -6.52
CA TYR A 83 -7.47 0.24 -6.39
C TYR A 83 -7.71 -1.21 -5.90
N ARG A 84 -8.93 -1.57 -5.51
CA ARG A 84 -9.32 -2.96 -5.23
C ARG A 84 -9.35 -3.72 -6.57
N ARG A 85 -8.32 -4.52 -6.79
CA ARG A 85 -8.28 -5.46 -7.92
C ARG A 85 -9.43 -6.48 -7.78
N PRO A 86 -10.09 -6.87 -8.87
CA PRO A 86 -11.00 -8.02 -8.89
C PRO A 86 -10.26 -9.32 -8.60
#